data_AF-A0AAD1WLG3-F1
#
_entry.id   AF-A0AAD1WLG3-F1
#
_cell.length_a   1.000
_cell.length_b   1.000
_cell.length_c   1.000
_cell.angle_alpha   90.00
_cell.angle_beta   90.00
_cell.angle_gamma   90.00
#
_symmetry.space_group_name_H-M   'P 1'
#
loop_
_entity.id
_entity.type
_entity.pdbx_description
1 polymer ?
#
loop_
_entity_poly.entity_id
_entity_poly.type
_entity_poly.pdbx_seq_one_letter_code
_entity_poly.pdbx_strand_id
1 'polypeptide(L)'
;MPEEQGDRAMKPQAAKNKLKPVWDLLNNSKVQLEDMSQLLAQCDMTLNQYNSYIEALISSSVILMKRDVKDCWVNNYNPHLLTAWNANMDIQYILDEYGCIIYMLSYISKPERELSDYIKTIVKEMSPETETEREEIK
;
A
#
# COMPACT_ATOMS: atom_id res chain seq x y z
N MET A 1 6.65 -17.12 -41.14
CA MET A 1 6.72 -16.02 -40.15
C MET A 1 6.45 -16.65 -38.80
N PRO A 2 7.42 -16.73 -37.90
CA PRO A 2 7.20 -17.31 -36.57
C PRO A 2 6.47 -16.30 -35.69
N GLU A 3 5.43 -16.78 -35.03
CA GLU A 3 4.57 -16.06 -34.10
C GLU A 3 5.38 -15.50 -32.92
N GLU A 4 5.16 -14.22 -32.62
CA GLU A 4 5.72 -13.55 -31.45
C GLU A 4 5.20 -14.22 -30.17
N GLN A 5 6.12 -14.79 -29.41
CA GLN A 5 5.87 -15.41 -28.12
C GLN A 5 5.38 -14.34 -27.14
N GLY A 6 4.13 -14.51 -26.69
CA GLY A 6 3.52 -13.69 -25.66
C GLY A 6 4.43 -13.56 -24.43
N ASP A 7 4.76 -12.32 -24.12
CA ASP A 7 5.56 -11.92 -22.97
C ASP A 7 4.96 -12.54 -21.70
N ARG A 8 5.70 -13.44 -21.04
CA ARG A 8 5.24 -14.09 -19.81
C ARG A 8 5.20 -13.01 -18.73
N ALA A 9 4.01 -12.46 -18.48
CA ALA A 9 3.76 -11.56 -17.38
C ALA A 9 4.42 -12.09 -16.09
N MET A 10 5.39 -11.34 -15.57
CA MET A 10 6.15 -11.71 -14.38
C MET A 10 5.19 -11.87 -13.21
N LYS A 11 5.31 -12.96 -12.44
CA LYS A 11 4.42 -13.20 -11.30
C LYS A 11 4.61 -12.10 -10.23
N PRO A 12 3.53 -11.56 -9.62
CA PRO A 12 3.62 -10.46 -8.64
C PRO A 12 4.58 -10.75 -7.47
N GLN A 13 4.62 -12.00 -7.01
CA GLN A 13 5.52 -12.40 -5.92
C GLN A 13 7.01 -12.29 -6.29
N ALA A 14 7.35 -12.58 -7.55
CA ALA A 14 8.72 -12.44 -8.04
C ALA A 14 9.12 -10.96 -8.15
N ALA A 15 8.20 -10.11 -8.62
CA ALA A 15 8.42 -8.67 -8.69
C ALA A 15 8.61 -8.06 -7.29
N LYS A 16 7.79 -8.48 -6.32
CA LYS A 16 7.92 -8.08 -4.91
C LYS A 16 9.30 -8.41 -4.33
N ASN A 17 9.82 -9.61 -4.63
CA ASN A 17 11.15 -10.01 -4.17
C ASN A 17 12.27 -9.16 -4.79
N LYS A 18 12.10 -8.74 -6.05
CA LYS A 18 13.07 -7.87 -6.74
C LYS A 18 13.03 -6.42 -6.26
N LEU A 19 11.88 -5.94 -5.78
CA LEU A 19 11.74 -4.59 -5.21
C LEU A 19 12.06 -4.50 -3.71
N LYS A 20 12.20 -5.65 -3.03
CA LYS A 20 12.54 -5.68 -1.60
C LYS A 20 13.84 -4.93 -1.23
N PRO A 21 14.95 -5.06 -1.99
CA PRO A 21 16.17 -4.31 -1.70
C PRO A 21 15.98 -2.79 -1.75
N VAL A 22 15.15 -2.31 -2.70
CA VAL A 22 14.79 -0.89 -2.80
C VAL A 22 14.06 -0.43 -1.54
N TRP A 23 13.09 -1.23 -1.08
CA TRP A 23 12.33 -0.96 0.15
C TRP A 23 13.23 -0.96 1.40
N ASP A 24 14.14 -1.93 1.50
CA ASP A 24 15.09 -2.02 2.62
C ASP A 24 16.02 -0.80 2.66
N LEU A 25 16.50 -0.31 1.51
CA LEU A 25 17.33 0.89 1.42
C LEU A 25 16.56 2.16 1.79
N LEU A 26 15.32 2.31 1.32
CA LEU A 26 14.47 3.47 1.63
C LEU A 26 14.14 3.59 3.13
N ASN A 27 14.01 2.46 3.84
CA ASN A 27 13.76 2.45 5.28
C ASN A 27 15.03 2.64 6.13
N ASN A 28 16.21 2.50 5.53
CA ASN A 28 17.47 2.68 6.23
C ASN A 28 17.86 4.16 6.27
N SER A 29 17.49 4.84 7.36
CA SER A 29 17.75 6.27 7.65
C SER A 29 19.23 6.72 7.56
N LYS A 30 20.19 5.82 7.35
CA LYS A 30 21.63 6.12 7.27
C LYS A 30 22.10 6.49 5.86
N VAL A 31 21.33 6.19 4.83
CA VAL A 31 21.73 6.46 3.44
C VAL A 31 20.99 7.71 2.94
N GLN A 32 21.70 8.83 2.88
CA GLN A 32 21.24 10.03 2.20
C GLN A 32 21.33 9.78 0.69
N LEU A 33 20.32 9.13 0.13
CA LEU A 33 20.19 8.94 -1.32
C LEU A 33 19.39 10.12 -1.87
N GLU A 34 20.06 11.01 -2.60
CA GLU A 34 19.40 12.18 -3.18
C GLU A 34 18.74 11.87 -4.53
N ASP A 35 19.29 10.91 -5.30
CA ASP A 35 18.85 10.61 -6.66
C ASP A 35 18.37 9.17 -6.85
N MET A 36 17.33 9.02 -7.68
CA MET A 36 16.74 7.73 -8.06
C MET A 36 17.75 6.85 -8.81
N SER A 37 18.61 7.44 -9.64
CA SER A 37 19.61 6.67 -10.40
C SER A 37 20.63 6.00 -9.47
N GLN A 38 21.01 6.68 -8.38
CA GLN A 38 21.93 6.15 -7.37
C GLN A 38 21.29 5.02 -6.57
N LEU A 39 20.02 5.18 -6.18
CA LEU A 39 19.24 4.13 -5.50
C LEU A 39 19.16 2.86 -6.35
N LEU A 40 18.81 3.01 -7.63
CA LEU A 40 18.67 1.89 -8.54
C LEU A 40 20.02 1.22 -8.86
N ALA A 41 21.10 1.99 -8.96
CA ALA A 41 22.45 1.45 -9.12
C ALA A 41 22.89 0.59 -7.92
N GLN A 42 22.54 0.98 -6.69
CA GLN A 42 22.82 0.17 -5.49
C GLN A 42 22.01 -1.13 -5.45
N CYS A 43 20.84 -1.16 -6.10
CA CYS A 43 20.01 -2.36 -6.22
C CYS A 43 20.36 -3.22 -7.44
N ASP A 44 21.35 -2.85 -8.25
CA ASP A 44 21.68 -3.51 -9.52
C ASP A 44 20.47 -3.59 -10.48
N MET A 45 19.76 -2.46 -10.62
CA MET A 45 18.54 -2.35 -11.41
C MET A 45 18.55 -1.11 -12.29
N THR A 46 17.90 -1.21 -13.45
CA THR A 46 17.62 -0.07 -14.33
C THR A 46 16.24 0.52 -14.05
N LEU A 47 16.00 1.78 -14.47
CA LEU A 47 14.69 2.41 -14.35
C LEU A 47 13.59 1.62 -15.07
N ASN A 48 13.90 1.05 -16.24
CA ASN A 48 12.93 0.25 -17.00
C ASN A 48 12.58 -1.06 -16.29
N GLN A 49 13.55 -1.73 -15.68
CA GLN A 49 13.29 -2.93 -14.87
C GLN A 49 12.46 -2.59 -13.63
N TYR A 50 12.78 -1.49 -12.95
CA TYR A 50 12.01 -0.99 -11.82
C TYR A 50 10.55 -0.74 -12.19
N ASN A 51 10.29 -0.02 -13.30
CA ASN A 51 8.94 0.25 -13.79
C ASN A 51 8.21 -1.04 -14.16
N SER A 52 8.86 -1.97 -14.86
CA SER A 52 8.28 -3.27 -15.22
C SER A 52 7.90 -4.11 -13.98
N TYR A 53 8.72 -4.09 -12.93
CA TYR A 53 8.39 -4.78 -11.67
C TYR A 53 7.23 -4.11 -10.94
N ILE A 54 7.11 -2.78 -10.99
CA ILE A 54 5.95 -2.07 -10.45
C ILE A 54 4.69 -2.41 -11.23
N GLU A 55 4.74 -2.38 -12.55
CA GLU A 55 3.62 -2.76 -13.42
C GLU A 55 3.16 -4.19 -13.13
N ALA A 56 4.09 -5.12 -12.92
CA ALA A 56 3.77 -6.50 -12.54
C ALA A 56 3.13 -6.65 -11.14
N LEU A 57 3.26 -5.65 -10.26
CA LEU A 57 2.58 -5.62 -8.95
C LEU A 57 1.19 -4.98 -9.01
N ILE A 58 0.96 -4.13 -10.01
CA ILE A 58 -0.27 -3.36 -10.12
C ILE A 58 -1.37 -4.25 -10.73
N SER A 59 -2.40 -4.52 -9.95
CA SER A 59 -3.56 -5.33 -10.39
C SER A 59 -4.69 -4.52 -11.03
N SER A 60 -4.67 -3.19 -10.89
CA SER A 60 -5.73 -2.27 -11.33
C SER A 60 -5.14 -1.03 -11.97
N SER A 61 -5.93 -0.21 -12.65
CA SER A 61 -5.43 1.07 -13.16
C SER A 61 -4.94 1.96 -12.01
N VAL A 62 -3.64 2.30 -12.01
CA VAL A 62 -2.99 3.15 -11.00
C VAL A 62 -2.12 4.17 -11.72
N ILE A 63 -2.15 5.43 -11.25
CA ILE A 63 -1.21 6.46 -11.70
C ILE A 63 0.06 6.35 -10.87
N LEU A 64 1.17 5.99 -11.53
CA LEU A 64 2.50 6.06 -10.93
C LEU A 64 3.00 7.51 -11.00
N MET A 65 3.29 8.08 -9.84
CA MET A 65 3.80 9.45 -9.77
C MET A 65 5.31 9.46 -9.78
N LYS A 66 5.88 10.42 -10.50
CA LYS A 66 7.31 10.70 -10.42
C LYS A 66 7.63 11.29 -9.05
N ARG A 67 8.49 10.62 -8.29
CA ARG A 67 8.98 11.08 -6.98
C ARG A 67 10.50 11.03 -6.96
N ASP A 68 11.10 12.00 -6.28
CA ASP A 68 12.50 11.93 -5.88
C ASP A 68 12.61 11.08 -4.61
N VAL A 69 13.80 10.53 -4.34
CA VAL A 69 14.03 9.66 -3.17
C VAL A 69 13.71 10.39 -1.86
N LYS A 70 14.07 11.67 -1.76
CA LYS A 70 13.76 12.53 -0.60
C LYS A 70 12.26 12.73 -0.35
N ASP A 71 11.44 12.64 -1.40
CA ASP A 71 10.00 12.93 -1.34
C ASP A 71 9.16 11.65 -1.19
N CYS A 72 9.79 10.48 -1.04
CA CYS A 72 9.07 9.21 -0.97
C CYS A 72 8.08 9.14 0.21
N TRP A 73 8.38 9.83 1.31
CA TRP A 73 7.56 9.90 2.53
C TRP A 73 6.64 11.12 2.59
N VAL A 74 6.59 11.93 1.53
CA VAL A 74 5.72 13.09 1.45
C VAL A 74 4.44 12.70 0.72
N ASN A 75 3.28 12.97 1.34
CA ASN A 75 1.99 12.78 0.70
C ASN A 75 1.84 13.73 -0.49
N ASN A 76 0.97 13.40 -1.43
CA ASN A 76 0.69 14.30 -2.53
C ASN A 76 -0.01 15.56 -2.04
N TYR A 77 0.53 16.70 -2.43
CA TYR A 77 -0.01 17.99 -2.06
C TYR A 77 0.03 18.95 -3.26
N ASN A 78 -0.84 19.95 -3.23
CA ASN A 78 -0.74 21.09 -4.13
C ASN A 78 -0.12 22.26 -3.35
N PRO A 79 1.02 22.83 -3.77
CA PRO A 79 1.70 23.89 -3.02
C PRO A 79 0.83 25.13 -2.73
N HIS A 80 -0.03 25.50 -3.69
CA HIS A 80 -0.94 26.63 -3.54
C HIS A 80 -2.07 26.31 -2.54
N LEU A 81 -2.66 25.12 -2.63
CA LEU A 81 -3.66 24.69 -1.65
C LEU A 81 -3.04 24.53 -0.27
N LEU A 82 -1.80 24.05 -0.17
CA LEU A 82 -1.12 23.90 1.11
C LEU A 82 -0.93 25.25 1.80
N THR A 83 -0.56 26.28 1.03
CA THR A 83 -0.39 27.64 1.54
C THR A 83 -1.74 28.27 1.92
N ALA A 84 -2.78 28.04 1.13
CA ALA A 84 -4.10 28.62 1.38
C ALA A 84 -4.85 27.93 2.54
N TRP A 85 -4.77 26.60 2.63
CA TRP A 85 -5.47 25.77 3.60
C TRP A 85 -4.68 25.57 4.90
N ASN A 86 -3.35 25.53 4.80
CA ASN A 86 -2.43 25.34 5.92
C ASN A 86 -2.73 24.12 6.80
N ALA A 87 -3.08 22.98 6.18
CA ALA A 87 -3.22 21.69 6.87
C ALA A 87 -2.70 20.54 6.00
N ASN A 88 -2.52 19.37 6.61
CA ASN A 88 -2.08 18.17 5.91
C ASN A 88 -3.03 17.84 4.75
N MET A 89 -2.46 17.43 3.61
CA MET A 89 -3.23 17.04 2.43
C MET A 89 -2.79 15.67 1.93
N ASP A 90 -3.76 14.94 1.41
CA ASP A 90 -3.55 13.67 0.72
C ASP A 90 -4.44 13.66 -0.53
N ILE A 91 -3.84 14.02 -1.67
CA ILE A 91 -4.56 14.19 -2.94
C ILE A 91 -4.26 13.01 -3.85
N GLN A 92 -5.29 12.30 -4.30
CA GLN A 92 -5.15 11.20 -5.25
C GLN A 92 -6.12 11.39 -6.43
N TYR A 93 -5.65 11.01 -7.63
CA TYR A 93 -6.48 11.01 -8.83
C TYR A 93 -7.43 9.81 -8.82
N ILE A 94 -8.70 10.05 -9.13
CA ILE A 94 -9.73 9.01 -9.18
C ILE A 94 -9.72 8.39 -10.58
N LEU A 95 -9.40 7.09 -10.65
CA LEU A 95 -9.38 6.31 -11.88
C LEU A 95 -10.61 5.40 -12.04
N ASP A 96 -11.35 5.20 -10.95
CA ASP A 96 -12.56 4.38 -10.88
C ASP A 96 -13.57 5.06 -9.94
N GLU A 97 -14.75 5.38 -10.46
CA GLU A 97 -15.79 6.06 -9.68
C GLU A 97 -16.35 5.15 -8.58
N TYR A 98 -16.44 3.84 -8.84
CA TYR A 98 -16.93 2.88 -7.86
C TYR A 98 -15.97 2.77 -6.67
N GLY A 99 -14.68 2.66 -6.93
CA GLY A 99 -13.63 2.69 -5.91
C GLY A 99 -13.72 3.94 -5.03
N CYS A 100 -13.98 5.11 -5.62
CA CYS A 100 -14.16 6.36 -4.87
C CYS A 100 -15.39 6.29 -3.94
N ILE A 101 -16.53 5.83 -4.44
CA ILE A 101 -17.76 5.70 -3.66
C ILE A 101 -17.57 4.70 -2.51
N ILE A 102 -16.99 3.53 -2.78
CA ILE A 102 -16.71 2.51 -1.77
C ILE A 102 -15.76 3.06 -0.70
N TYR A 103 -14.74 3.82 -1.09
CA TYR A 103 -13.85 4.48 -0.15
C TYR A 103 -14.61 5.44 0.76
N MET A 104 -15.41 6.35 0.21
CA MET A 104 -16.23 7.27 1.02
C MET A 104 -17.19 6.53 1.97
N LEU A 105 -17.90 5.52 1.46
CA LEU A 105 -18.80 4.70 2.26
C LEU A 105 -18.06 3.96 3.39
N SER A 106 -16.84 3.50 3.13
CA SER A 106 -16.03 2.82 4.15
C SER A 106 -15.69 3.74 5.34
N TYR A 107 -15.49 5.03 5.08
CA TYR A 107 -15.25 6.03 6.12
C TYR A 107 -16.52 6.39 6.88
N ILE A 108 -17.63 6.60 6.17
CA ILE A 108 -18.92 6.90 6.78
C ILE A 108 -19.36 5.74 7.68
N SER A 109 -19.17 4.49 7.20
CA SER A 109 -19.54 3.25 7.92
C SER A 109 -18.49 2.74 8.91
N LYS A 110 -17.41 3.51 9.15
CA LYS A 110 -16.33 3.11 10.05
C LYS A 110 -16.80 2.84 11.49
N PRO A 111 -17.58 3.73 12.15
CA PRO A 111 -17.97 3.49 13.54
C PRO A 111 -18.88 2.26 13.69
N GLU A 112 -19.76 2.00 12.72
CA GLU A 112 -20.60 0.80 12.71
C GLU A 112 -19.77 -0.47 12.55
N ARG A 113 -18.71 -0.42 11.73
CA ARG A 113 -17.77 -1.53 11.55
C ARG A 113 -17.00 -1.82 12.83
N GLU A 114 -16.46 -0.79 13.49
CA GLU A 114 -15.76 -0.91 14.76
C GLU A 114 -16.67 -1.48 15.86
N LEU A 115 -17.92 -1.02 15.94
CA LEU A 115 -18.91 -1.57 16.86
C LEU A 115 -19.24 -3.04 16.55
N SER A 116 -19.43 -3.38 15.27
CA SER A 116 -19.70 -4.75 14.84
C SER A 116 -18.55 -5.68 15.22
N ASP A 117 -17.30 -5.27 15.01
CA ASP A 117 -16.12 -6.05 15.35
C ASP A 117 -15.92 -6.19 16.87
N TYR A 118 -16.26 -5.15 17.63
CA TYR A 118 -16.30 -5.22 19.09
C TYR A 118 -17.33 -6.24 19.59
N ILE A 119 -18.56 -6.21 19.08
CA ILE A 119 -19.61 -7.18 19.45
C ILE A 119 -19.19 -8.61 19.08
N LYS A 120 -18.61 -8.83 17.90
CA LYS A 120 -18.09 -10.15 17.50
C LYS A 120 -17.03 -10.66 18.46
N THR A 121 -16.16 -9.77 18.96
CA THR A 121 -15.14 -10.10 19.95
C THR A 121 -15.78 -10.56 21.25
N ILE A 122 -16.75 -9.80 21.78
CA ILE A 122 -17.49 -10.18 23.00
C ILE A 122 -18.18 -11.54 22.83
N VAL A 123 -18.89 -11.75 21.72
CA VAL A 123 -19.59 -13.02 21.46
C VAL A 123 -18.61 -14.19 21.41
N LYS A 124 -17.44 -13.98 20.79
CA LYS A 124 -16.39 -15.00 20.73
C LYS A 124 -15.81 -15.30 22.11
N GLU A 125 -15.60 -14.30 22.97
CA GLU A 125 -15.13 -14.49 24.35
C GLU A 125 -16.17 -15.19 25.24
N MET A 126 -17.46 -14.95 24.99
CA MET A 126 -18.56 -15.61 25.71
C MET A 126 -18.80 -17.06 25.28
N SER A 127 -18.21 -17.52 24.18
CA SER A 127 -18.35 -18.89 23.69
C SER A 127 -17.00 -19.64 23.65
N PRO A 128 -16.82 -20.78 24.31
CA PRO A 128 -17.15 -21.20 25.67
C PRO A 128 -15.84 -21.44 26.48
N GLU A 129 -15.52 -20.57 27.43
CA GLU A 129 -14.67 -20.93 28.59
C GLU A 129 -15.54 -21.18 29.85
N THR A 130 -16.86 -21.05 29.73
CA THR A 130 -17.81 -21.26 30.83
C THR A 130 -18.13 -22.73 31.15
N GLU A 131 -17.52 -23.70 30.45
CA GLU A 131 -17.67 -25.12 30.79
C GLU A 131 -16.63 -25.61 31.81
N THR A 132 -15.49 -24.93 31.99
CA THR A 132 -14.45 -25.40 32.94
C THR A 132 -14.64 -24.84 34.35
N GLU A 133 -15.19 -23.63 34.52
CA GLU A 133 -15.40 -23.05 35.87
C GLU A 133 -16.72 -23.47 36.55
N ARG A 134 -17.66 -24.07 35.82
CA ARG A 134 -18.94 -24.53 36.40
C ARG A 134 -18.90 -25.95 36.99
N GLU A 135 -17.84 -26.72 36.74
CA GLU A 135 -17.67 -28.06 37.33
C GLU A 135 -16.84 -28.06 38.63
N GLU A 136 -16.14 -26.98 38.98
CA GLU A 136 -15.36 -26.90 40.24
C GLU A 136 -16.16 -26.40 41.47
N ILE A 137 -17.46 -26.12 41.32
CA ILE A 137 -18.33 -25.68 42.44
C ILE A 137 -19.49 -26.67 42.68
N LYS A 138 -19.23 -27.97 42.62
CA LYS A 138 -20.20 -29.00 43.05
C LYS A 138 -19.59 -30.02 43.99
#